data_AF-A0A410PSN0-F1
#
_entry.id   AF-A0A410PSN0-F1
#
_cell.length_a   1.000
_cell.length_b   1.000
_cell.length_c   1.000
_cell.angle_alpha   90.00
_cell.angle_beta   90.00
_cell.angle_gamma   90.00
#
_symmetry.space_group_name_H-M   'P 1'
#
loop_
_entity.id
_entity.type
_entity.pdbx_description
1 polymer ?
#
loop_
_entity_poly.entity_id
_entity_poly.type
_entity_poly.pdbx_seq_one_letter_code
_entity_poly.pdbx_strand_id
1 'polypeptide(L)'
;MEKKTWNANEVLDALSSNLTKAEVIAARLIAKISVSITRKRIELGMNQKQFAEYMKVTQGMISKWENGNCNFTIEKLAEICEQLDLELDIKIQDVKKQYLDTFQDIENTNEIKCVKYKNFGEKLWGDIA
;
A
#
# COMPACT_ATOMS: atom_id res chain seq x y z
N MET A 1 -19.64 23.24 -29.00
CA MET A 1 -19.33 23.01 -27.58
C MET A 1 -17.83 23.15 -27.41
N GLU A 2 -17.38 24.23 -26.76
CA GLU A 2 -15.96 24.40 -26.44
C GLU A 2 -15.54 23.32 -25.43
N LYS A 3 -14.42 22.65 -25.71
CA LYS A 3 -13.85 21.65 -24.80
C LYS A 3 -13.17 22.39 -23.65
N LYS A 4 -13.72 22.26 -22.43
CA LYS A 4 -13.05 22.74 -21.22
C LYS A 4 -11.77 21.91 -21.01
N THR A 5 -10.61 22.54 -21.17
CA THR A 5 -9.32 21.95 -20.79
C THR A 5 -9.08 22.22 -19.31
N TRP A 6 -8.91 21.14 -18.55
CA TRP A 6 -8.59 21.23 -17.12
C TRP A 6 -7.07 21.32 -16.96
N ASN A 7 -6.61 22.27 -16.13
CA ASN A 7 -5.21 22.28 -15.73
C ASN A 7 -4.99 21.36 -14.51
N ALA A 8 -3.73 20.99 -14.26
CA ALA A 8 -3.39 20.05 -13.20
C ALA A 8 -3.85 20.48 -11.80
N ASN A 9 -3.84 21.79 -11.50
CA ASN A 9 -4.29 22.31 -10.22
C ASN A 9 -5.82 22.21 -10.08
N GLU A 10 -6.57 22.49 -11.13
CA GLU A 10 -8.04 22.34 -11.12
C GLU A 10 -8.45 20.87 -10.94
N VAL A 11 -7.70 19.95 -11.54
CA VAL A 11 -7.89 18.50 -11.33
C VAL A 11 -7.55 18.13 -9.89
N LEU A 12 -6.41 18.60 -9.38
CA LEU A 12 -5.99 18.33 -8.01
C LEU A 12 -6.97 18.89 -6.98
N ASP A 13 -7.48 20.10 -7.17
CA ASP A 13 -8.47 20.73 -6.30
C ASP A 13 -9.78 19.95 -6.34
N ALA A 14 -10.27 19.56 -7.53
CA ALA A 14 -11.48 18.75 -7.65
C ALA A 14 -11.35 17.36 -6.99
N LEU A 15 -10.14 16.78 -6.99
CA LEU A 15 -9.86 15.50 -6.35
C LEU A 15 -9.67 15.63 -4.83
N SER A 16 -9.06 16.73 -4.37
CA SER A 16 -8.70 16.94 -2.97
C SER A 16 -9.75 17.70 -2.16
N SER A 17 -10.71 18.38 -2.80
CA SER A 17 -11.73 19.20 -2.13
C SER A 17 -12.59 18.41 -1.14
N ASN A 18 -12.70 17.09 -1.32
CA ASN A 18 -13.48 16.21 -0.47
C ASN A 18 -12.62 15.29 0.43
N LEU A 19 -11.30 15.42 0.41
CA LEU A 19 -10.40 14.60 1.22
C LEU A 19 -9.95 15.35 2.47
N THR A 20 -10.34 14.84 3.63
CA THR A 20 -9.87 15.34 4.92
C THR A 20 -8.43 14.87 5.20
N LYS A 21 -7.69 15.64 6.00
CA LYS A 21 -6.35 15.22 6.48
C LYS A 21 -6.40 13.88 7.21
N ALA A 22 -7.49 13.61 7.92
CA ALA A 22 -7.70 12.35 8.64
C ALA A 22 -7.78 11.16 7.69
N GLU A 23 -8.52 11.28 6.58
CA GLU A 23 -8.62 10.24 5.55
C GLU A 23 -7.27 9.98 4.88
N VAL A 24 -6.49 11.03 4.59
CA VAL A 24 -5.14 10.89 4.02
C VAL A 24 -4.21 10.16 4.99
N ILE A 25 -4.26 10.48 6.29
CA ILE A 25 -3.47 9.80 7.32
C ILE A 25 -3.88 8.32 7.41
N ALA A 26 -5.18 8.04 7.47
CA ALA A 26 -5.70 6.68 7.56
C ALA A 26 -5.30 5.84 6.33
N ALA A 27 -5.50 6.37 5.12
CA ALA A 27 -5.11 5.70 3.88
C ALA A 27 -3.62 5.39 3.83
N ARG A 28 -2.76 6.32 4.27
CA ARG A 28 -1.31 6.11 4.35
C ARG A 28 -0.93 5.01 5.34
N LEU A 29 -1.58 4.95 6.50
CA LEU A 29 -1.31 3.92 7.51
C LEU A 29 -1.78 2.54 7.03
N ILE A 30 -3.00 2.46 6.48
CA ILE A 30 -3.55 1.23 5.89
C ILE A 30 -2.62 0.71 4.79
N ALA A 31 -2.17 1.57 3.88
CA ALA A 31 -1.26 1.17 2.81
C ALA A 31 0.06 0.60 3.36
N LYS A 32 0.66 1.22 4.39
CA LYS A 32 1.89 0.71 5.03
C LYS A 32 1.68 -0.68 5.64
N ILE A 33 0.56 -0.88 6.33
CA ILE A 33 0.20 -2.16 6.93
C ILE A 33 0.01 -3.22 5.84
N SER A 34 -0.80 -2.92 4.82
CA SER A 34 -1.07 -3.81 3.69
C SER A 34 0.21 -4.27 3.01
N VAL A 35 1.11 -3.34 2.67
CA VAL A 35 2.41 -3.65 2.06
C VAL A 35 3.26 -4.53 2.98
N SER A 36 3.26 -4.27 4.29
CA SER A 36 4.05 -5.05 5.25
C SER A 36 3.57 -6.50 5.33
N ILE A 37 2.25 -6.72 5.37
CA ILE A 37 1.64 -8.06 5.34
C ILE A 37 1.97 -8.77 4.02
N THR A 38 1.78 -8.09 2.88
CA THR A 38 2.08 -8.66 1.55
C THR A 38 3.54 -9.04 1.41
N ARG A 39 4.45 -8.18 1.87
CA ARG A 39 5.89 -8.44 1.84
C ARG A 39 6.22 -9.69 2.64
N LYS A 40 5.71 -9.81 3.86
CA LYS A 40 5.94 -11.00 4.71
C LYS A 40 5.39 -12.27 4.06
N ARG A 41 4.20 -12.23 3.44
CA ARG A 41 3.66 -13.37 2.69
C ARG A 41 4.61 -13.81 1.55
N ILE A 42 5.15 -12.85 0.79
CA ILE A 42 6.07 -13.12 -0.32
C ILE A 42 7.40 -13.70 0.22
N GLU A 43 7.93 -13.17 1.32
CA GLU A 43 9.13 -13.69 2.00
C GLU A 43 8.94 -15.14 2.46
N LEU A 44 7.72 -15.51 2.89
CA LEU A 44 7.35 -16.88 3.23
C LEU A 44 7.10 -17.78 2.00
N GLY A 45 7.13 -17.25 0.78
CA GLY A 45 6.91 -18.00 -0.45
C GLY A 45 5.48 -18.50 -0.65
N MET A 46 4.49 -17.88 0.01
CA MET A 46 3.10 -18.34 0.02
C MET A 46 2.23 -17.57 -0.98
N ASN A 47 1.29 -18.27 -1.63
CA ASN A 47 0.17 -17.60 -2.29
C ASN A 47 -0.89 -17.16 -1.25
N GLN A 48 -1.88 -16.35 -1.66
CA GLN A 48 -2.90 -15.84 -0.73
C GLN A 48 -3.72 -16.93 -0.04
N LYS A 49 -3.97 -18.07 -0.70
CA LYS A 49 -4.72 -19.18 -0.11
C LYS A 49 -3.92 -19.87 0.99
N GLN A 50 -2.66 -20.21 0.71
CA GLN A 50 -1.74 -20.80 1.69
C GLN A 50 -1.54 -19.88 2.89
N PHE A 51 -1.38 -18.57 2.63
CA PHE A 51 -1.23 -17.59 3.69
C PHE A 51 -2.50 -17.43 4.53
N ALA A 52 -3.68 -17.56 3.92
CA ALA A 52 -4.94 -17.55 4.66
C ALA A 52 -5.06 -18.75 5.60
N GLU A 53 -4.65 -19.94 5.15
CA GLU A 53 -4.58 -21.15 5.97
C GLU A 53 -3.59 -20.96 7.13
N TYR A 54 -2.42 -20.38 6.86
CA TYR A 54 -1.39 -20.06 7.86
C TYR A 54 -1.91 -19.08 8.93
N MET A 55 -2.57 -18.00 8.51
CA MET A 55 -3.14 -16.96 9.39
C MET A 55 -4.50 -17.36 9.99
N LYS A 56 -5.03 -18.55 9.66
CA LYS A 56 -6.34 -19.07 10.09
C LYS A 56 -7.50 -18.12 9.78
N VAL A 57 -7.47 -17.49 8.60
CA VAL A 57 -8.53 -16.61 8.08
C VAL A 57 -8.94 -17.05 6.68
N THR A 58 -9.92 -16.38 6.08
CA THR A 58 -10.33 -16.67 4.70
C THR A 58 -9.39 -15.99 3.70
N GLN A 59 -9.22 -16.57 2.50
CA GLN A 59 -8.45 -15.94 1.41
C GLN A 59 -9.03 -14.57 1.03
N GLY A 60 -10.35 -14.40 1.07
CA GLY A 60 -11.00 -13.11 0.84
C GLY A 60 -10.59 -12.05 1.87
N MET A 61 -10.35 -12.46 3.13
CA MET A 61 -9.82 -11.57 4.16
C MET A 61 -8.38 -11.14 3.84
N ILE A 62 -7.52 -12.07 3.44
CA ILE A 62 -6.15 -11.76 3.00
C ILE A 62 -6.17 -10.80 1.81
N SER A 63 -7.03 -11.02 0.80
CA SER A 63 -7.16 -10.11 -0.34
C SER A 63 -7.54 -8.68 0.10
N LYS A 64 -8.46 -8.54 1.07
CA LYS A 64 -8.79 -7.22 1.63
C LYS A 64 -7.62 -6.59 2.38
N TRP A 65 -6.87 -7.38 3.15
CA TRP A 65 -5.70 -6.91 3.88
C TRP A 65 -4.63 -6.38 2.94
N GLU A 66 -4.33 -7.12 1.86
CA GLU A 66 -3.28 -6.75 0.90
C GLU A 66 -3.68 -5.59 -0.01
N ASN A 67 -4.97 -5.44 -0.31
CA ASN A 67 -5.48 -4.36 -1.15
C ASN A 67 -5.82 -3.07 -0.38
N GLY A 68 -5.55 -3.00 0.92
CA GLY A 68 -5.89 -1.83 1.75
C GLY A 68 -7.40 -1.60 1.92
N ASN A 69 -8.23 -2.60 1.62
CA ASN A 69 -9.67 -2.55 1.79
C ASN A 69 -10.09 -3.14 3.15
N CYS A 70 -9.33 -2.78 4.19
CA CYS A 70 -9.55 -3.23 5.55
C CYS A 70 -9.30 -2.09 6.53
N ASN A 71 -10.24 -1.92 7.46
CA ASN A 71 -10.05 -1.07 8.62
C ASN A 71 -9.67 -1.98 9.81
N PHE A 72 -8.40 -1.99 10.17
CA PHE A 72 -7.91 -2.83 11.25
C PHE A 72 -8.15 -2.17 12.60
N THR A 73 -8.57 -2.95 13.60
CA THR A 73 -8.43 -2.54 15.00
C THR A 73 -6.97 -2.75 15.43
N ILE A 74 -6.55 -2.05 16.48
CA ILE A 74 -5.17 -2.18 17.00
C ILE A 74 -4.92 -3.60 17.52
N GLU A 75 -5.91 -4.22 18.16
CA GLU A 75 -5.83 -5.59 18.67
C GLU A 75 -5.60 -6.58 17.51
N LYS A 76 -6.34 -6.41 16.40
CA LYS A 76 -6.16 -7.27 15.22
C LYS A 76 -4.78 -7.11 14.61
N LEU A 77 -4.23 -5.89 14.59
CA LEU A 77 -2.86 -5.67 14.10
C LEU A 77 -1.83 -6.35 15.01
N ALA A 78 -2.01 -6.27 16.33
CA ALA A 78 -1.12 -6.92 17.27
C ALA A 78 -1.11 -8.45 17.09
N GLU A 79 -2.28 -9.08 16.95
CA GLU A 79 -2.40 -10.53 16.66
C GLU A 79 -1.71 -10.92 15.35
N ILE A 80 -1.89 -10.12 14.29
CA ILE A 80 -1.24 -10.38 13.00
C ILE A 80 0.28 -10.26 13.14
N CYS A 81 0.77 -9.25 13.85
CA CYS A 81 2.19 -9.03 14.05
C CYS A 81 2.82 -10.13 14.90
N GLU A 82 2.15 -10.58 15.96
CA GLU A 82 2.57 -11.74 16.76
C GLU A 82 2.71 -12.99 15.90
N GLN A 83 1.70 -13.32 15.09
CA GLN A 83 1.74 -14.50 14.22
C GLN A 83 2.83 -14.44 13.15
N LEU A 84 3.16 -13.25 12.68
CA LEU A 84 4.17 -13.03 11.64
C LEU A 84 5.57 -12.76 12.19
N ASP A 85 5.75 -12.77 13.51
CA ASP A 85 6.99 -12.37 14.18
C ASP A 85 7.47 -10.99 13.67
N LEU A 86 6.55 -10.02 13.76
CA LEU A 86 6.76 -8.62 13.39
C LEU A 86 6.55 -7.73 14.62
N GLU A 87 7.28 -6.63 14.68
CA GLU A 87 7.09 -5.59 15.68
C GLU A 87 6.13 -4.50 15.15
N LEU A 88 5.18 -4.09 15.99
CA LEU A 88 4.27 -2.97 15.71
C LEU A 88 4.63 -1.78 16.60
N ASP A 89 5.18 -0.73 16.00
CA ASP A 89 5.48 0.55 16.66
C ASP A 89 4.65 1.69 16.02
N ILE A 90 3.97 2.48 16.86
CA ILE A 90 3.14 3.61 16.44
C ILE A 90 3.68 4.88 17.08
N LYS A 91 4.23 5.78 16.24
CA LYS A 91 4.74 7.07 16.66
C LYS A 91 3.73 8.18 16.38
N ILE A 92 3.33 8.90 17.43
CA ILE A 92 2.50 10.11 17.35
C ILE A 92 3.39 11.31 17.67
N GLN A 93 3.42 12.28 16.77
CA GLN A 93 4.29 13.45 16.89
C GLN A 93 3.54 14.70 16.42
N ASP A 94 3.97 15.87 16.91
CA ASP A 94 3.45 17.15 16.46
C ASP A 94 3.65 17.32 14.95
N VAL A 95 2.65 17.93 14.31
CA VAL A 95 2.72 18.30 12.90
C VAL A 95 3.69 19.47 12.77
N LYS A 96 5.00 19.18 12.69
CA LYS A 96 5.97 20.18 12.24
C LYS A 96 5.64 20.51 10.77
N LYS A 97 5.67 21.79 10.39
CA LYS A 97 5.52 22.24 8.99
C LYS A 97 6.70 21.71 8.16
N GLN A 98 6.64 20.44 7.78
CA GLN A 98 7.67 19.76 7.03
C GLN A 98 7.41 20.00 5.54
N TYR A 99 7.70 21.21 5.08
CA TYR A 99 7.73 21.53 3.65
C TYR A 99 9.13 21.42 3.03
N LEU A 100 10.15 21.04 3.83
CA LEU A 100 11.55 21.05 3.40
C LEU A 100 12.23 19.66 3.37
N ASP A 101 11.76 18.68 4.14
CA ASP A 101 12.52 17.41 4.25
C ASP A 101 12.20 16.43 3.10
N THR A 102 11.09 16.61 2.39
CA THR A 102 10.64 15.69 1.32
C THR A 102 11.47 15.78 0.04
N PHE A 103 12.29 16.82 -0.15
CA PHE A 103 13.11 16.97 -1.36
C PHE A 103 14.51 16.35 -1.24
N GLN A 104 15.01 16.10 -0.03
CA GLN A 104 16.35 15.51 0.17
C GLN A 104 16.40 14.00 -0.12
N ASP A 105 15.26 13.31 -0.11
CA ASP A 105 15.17 11.89 -0.47
C ASP A 105 15.02 11.66 -1.98
N ILE A 106 14.65 12.69 -2.75
CA ILE A 106 14.50 12.60 -4.21
C ILE A 106 15.87 12.79 -4.89
N GLU A 107 16.75 13.65 -4.38
CA GLU A 107 18.10 13.82 -4.94
C GLU A 107 19.00 12.59 -4.72
N ASN A 108 18.71 11.75 -3.71
CA ASN A 108 19.43 10.51 -3.43
C ASN A 108 18.86 9.26 -4.14
N THR A 109 17.86 9.42 -5.03
CA THR A 109 17.34 8.33 -5.89
C THR A 109 17.46 8.64 -7.38
N ASN A 110 18.52 9.35 -7.78
CA ASN A 110 18.95 9.45 -9.18
C ASN A 110 19.37 8.10 -9.82
N GLU A 111 19.18 6.97 -9.12
CA GLU A 111 18.95 5.68 -9.76
C GLU A 111 17.56 5.15 -9.39
N ILE A 112 16.52 5.62 -10.08
CA ILE A 112 15.44 4.70 -10.42
C ILE A 112 16.08 3.68 -11.38
N LYS A 113 16.73 2.64 -10.83
CA LYS A 113 16.93 1.40 -11.55
C LYS A 113 15.53 0.83 -11.73
N CYS A 114 14.89 1.21 -12.82
CA CYS A 114 13.82 0.42 -13.42
C CYS A 114 14.39 -1.00 -13.52
N VAL A 115 13.99 -1.89 -12.62
CA VAL A 115 14.20 -3.31 -12.82
C VAL A 115 13.38 -3.61 -14.05
N LYS A 116 14.04 -3.63 -15.21
CA LYS A 116 13.45 -4.22 -16.42
C LYS A 116 13.18 -5.66 -16.05
N TYR A 117 11.94 -5.96 -15.67
CA TYR A 117 11.45 -7.33 -15.69
C TYR A 117 11.46 -7.75 -17.16
N LYS A 118 12.62 -8.23 -17.62
CA LYS A 118 12.69 -9.09 -18.78
C LYS A 118 11.77 -10.25 -18.44
N ASN A 119 10.66 -10.39 -19.19
CA ASN A 119 9.73 -11.52 -19.20
C ASN A 119 8.38 -11.36 -18.48
N PHE A 120 7.75 -10.17 -18.48
CA PHE A 120 6.32 -10.05 -18.11
C PHE A 120 5.34 -10.22 -19.30
N GLY A 121 5.69 -11.00 -20.34
CA GLY A 121 4.89 -11.00 -21.59
C GLY A 121 4.58 -12.33 -22.26
N GLU A 122 5.34 -13.41 -22.03
CA GLU A 122 5.28 -14.56 -22.97
C GLU A 122 4.66 -15.85 -22.42
N LYS A 123 4.07 -15.87 -21.22
CA LYS A 123 3.62 -17.16 -20.64
C LYS A 123 2.27 -17.20 -19.93
N LEU A 124 1.36 -16.26 -20.19
CA LEU A 124 0.03 -16.26 -19.54
C LEU A 124 -1.18 -16.24 -20.49
N TRP A 125 -0.97 -16.34 -21.80
CA TRP A 125 -2.06 -16.45 -22.80
C TRP A 125 -2.01 -17.77 -23.59
N GLY A 126 -1.51 -18.85 -22.99
CA GLY A 126 -1.38 -20.17 -23.63
C GLY A 126 -2.33 -21.26 -23.10
N ASP A 127 -2.83 -21.15 -21.87
CA ASP A 127 -3.50 -22.27 -21.18
C ASP A 127 -4.95 -21.96 -20.77
N ILE A 128 -5.64 -21.13 -21.53
CA ILE A 128 -7.12 -21.06 -21.47
C ILE A 128 -7.65 -21.49 -22.84
N ALA A 129 -7.69 -22.81 -23.02
CA ALA A 129 -8.45 -23.52 -24.04
C ALA A 129 -9.56 -24.32 -23.34
#